data_AF-A0A971B3R2-F1
#
_entry.id   AF-A0A971B3R2-F1
#
_cell.length_a   1.000
_cell.length_b   1.000
_cell.length_c   1.000
_cell.angle_alpha   90.00
_cell.angle_beta   90.00
_cell.angle_gamma   90.00
#
_symmetry.space_group_name_H-M   'P 1'
#
loop_
_entity.id
_entity.type
_entity.pdbx_description
1 polymer ?
#
loop_
_entity_poly.entity_id
_entity_poly.type
_entity_poly.pdbx_seq_one_letter_code
_entity_poly.pdbx_strand_id
1 'polypeptide(L)'
;MPDTYPAYLELHEQGELARRARVAVESLAACVGCARQCGSDRLAPNPASFCRTGRRALVSSCFPHLGEENCLRGWNGSGTIFFTHCNLGC
;
A
#
# COMPACT_ATOMS: atom_id res chain seq x y z
N MET A 1 -12.60 -12.54 -22.89
CA MET A 1 -13.26 -11.57 -22.00
C MET A 1 -13.77 -10.42 -22.86
N PRO A 2 -14.92 -9.79 -22.55
CA PRO A 2 -15.37 -8.60 -23.27
C PRO A 2 -14.41 -7.43 -23.05
N ASP A 3 -14.32 -6.50 -24.01
CA ASP A 3 -13.40 -5.34 -24.00
C ASP A 3 -13.58 -4.40 -22.78
N THR A 4 -14.69 -4.54 -22.05
CA THR A 4 -15.02 -3.76 -20.85
C THR A 4 -14.74 -4.48 -19.55
N TYR A 5 -14.11 -5.67 -19.59
CA TYR A 5 -13.84 -6.43 -18.36
C TYR A 5 -12.74 -5.77 -17.53
N PRO A 6 -12.93 -5.54 -16.21
CA PRO A 6 -11.93 -4.89 -15.38
C PRO A 6 -10.63 -5.69 -15.33
N ALA A 7 -9.53 -5.09 -15.79
CA ALA A 7 -8.23 -5.75 -15.88
C ALA A 7 -7.75 -6.37 -14.55
N TYR A 8 -8.07 -5.76 -13.40
CA TYR A 8 -7.68 -6.31 -12.10
C TYR A 8 -8.42 -7.61 -11.75
N LEU A 9 -9.66 -7.79 -12.21
CA LEU A 9 -10.43 -9.03 -12.02
C LEU A 9 -9.85 -10.12 -12.90
N GLU A 10 -9.52 -9.81 -14.15
CA GLU A 10 -8.85 -10.74 -15.04
C GLU A 10 -7.51 -11.23 -14.47
N LEU A 11 -6.67 -10.31 -13.98
CA LEU A 11 -5.41 -10.65 -13.33
C LEU A 11 -5.61 -11.52 -12.08
N HIS A 12 -6.69 -11.29 -11.32
CA HIS A 12 -7.03 -12.09 -10.15
C HIS A 12 -7.43 -13.52 -10.55
N GLU A 13 -8.34 -13.66 -11.52
CA GLU A 13 -8.84 -14.94 -12.00
C GLU A 13 -7.74 -15.80 -12.64
N GLN A 14 -6.80 -15.17 -13.35
CA GLN A 14 -5.65 -15.83 -13.96
C GLN A 14 -4.54 -16.16 -12.93
N GLY A 15 -4.67 -15.74 -11.68
CA GLY A 15 -3.67 -15.93 -10.63
C GLY A 15 -2.44 -15.03 -10.74
N GLU A 16 -2.37 -14.17 -11.76
CA GLU A 16 -1.27 -13.24 -11.98
C GLU A 16 -1.18 -12.18 -10.87
N LEU A 17 -2.32 -11.71 -10.37
CA LEU A 17 -2.35 -10.79 -9.23
C LEU A 17 -1.69 -11.41 -8.00
N ALA A 18 -1.97 -12.68 -7.72
CA ALA A 18 -1.37 -13.41 -6.61
C ALA A 18 0.14 -13.61 -6.81
N ARG A 19 0.58 -13.87 -8.05
CA ARG A 19 2.01 -13.95 -8.39
C ARG A 19 2.72 -12.62 -8.15
N ARG A 20 2.16 -11.50 -8.63
CA ARG A 20 2.71 -10.15 -8.41
C ARG A 20 2.75 -9.78 -6.94
N ALA A 21 1.72 -10.13 -6.18
CA ALA A 21 1.68 -9.92 -4.74
C ALA A 21 2.81 -10.67 -4.01
N ARG A 22 3.08 -11.93 -4.38
CA ARG A 22 4.23 -12.69 -3.83
C ARG A 22 5.55 -12.02 -4.14
N VAL A 23 5.79 -11.64 -5.39
CA VAL A 23 7.03 -10.93 -5.81
C VAL A 23 7.18 -9.61 -5.05
N ALA A 24 6.10 -8.85 -4.89
CA ALA A 24 6.13 -7.60 -4.12
C ALA A 24 6.49 -7.84 -2.65
N VAL A 25 5.94 -8.90 -2.03
CA VAL A 25 6.26 -9.29 -0.65
C VAL A 25 7.71 -9.77 -0.52
N GLU A 26 8.23 -10.52 -1.48
CA GLU A 26 9.64 -10.95 -1.50
C GLU A 26 10.59 -9.77 -1.60
N SER A 27 10.24 -8.75 -2.39
CA SER A 27 11.02 -7.52 -2.53
C SER A 27 11.18 -6.72 -1.22
N LEU A 28 10.38 -7.03 -0.20
CA LEU A 28 10.52 -6.41 1.12
C LEU A 28 11.79 -6.84 1.86
N ALA A 29 12.46 -7.93 1.47
CA ALA A 29 13.76 -8.33 2.02
C ALA A 29 14.87 -7.30 1.73
N ALA A 30 14.72 -6.53 0.65
CA ALA A 30 15.57 -5.39 0.33
C ALA A 30 14.70 -4.30 -0.30
N CYS A 31 14.11 -3.44 0.54
CA CYS A 31 13.03 -2.55 0.12
C CYS A 31 13.41 -1.64 -1.09
N VAL A 32 12.74 -1.90 -2.22
CA VAL A 32 12.79 -1.08 -3.44
C VAL A 32 11.49 -0.29 -3.68
N GLY A 33 10.47 -0.50 -2.85
CA GLY A 33 9.15 0.13 -3.02
C GLY A 33 9.01 1.54 -2.42
N CYS A 34 9.99 2.02 -1.65
CA CYS A 34 9.97 3.39 -1.13
C CYS A 34 10.71 4.35 -2.07
N ALA A 35 10.30 5.62 -2.09
CA ALA A 35 10.95 6.64 -2.91
C ALA A 35 12.46 6.83 -2.60
N ARG A 36 12.89 6.39 -1.41
CA ARG A 36 14.30 6.43 -0.98
C ARG A 36 15.14 5.24 -1.45
N GLN A 37 14.51 4.20 -2.03
CA GLN A 37 15.17 2.93 -2.38
C GLN A 37 16.06 2.40 -1.25
N CYS A 38 15.52 2.37 -0.02
CA CYS A 38 16.34 2.31 1.19
C CYS A 38 17.02 0.96 1.44
N GLY A 39 16.70 -0.10 0.68
CA GLY A 39 17.31 -1.42 0.79
C GLY A 39 17.07 -2.14 2.13
N SER A 40 16.29 -1.54 3.04
CA SER A 40 16.03 -2.09 4.37
C SER A 40 15.22 -3.39 4.27
N ASP A 41 15.64 -4.42 4.98
CA ASP A 41 14.85 -5.64 5.18
C ASP A 41 13.63 -5.31 6.06
N ARG A 42 12.42 -5.53 5.52
CA ARG A 42 11.15 -5.36 6.25
C ARG A 42 10.57 -6.69 6.72
N LEU A 43 11.13 -7.82 6.30
CA LEU A 43 10.70 -9.16 6.70
C LEU A 43 11.24 -9.52 8.08
N ALA A 44 12.39 -8.97 8.46
CA ALA A 44 12.93 -9.02 9.82
C ALA A 44 12.62 -7.73 10.64
N PRO A 45 12.66 -7.79 11.98
CA PRO A 45 12.61 -6.59 12.81
C PRO A 45 13.72 -5.60 12.43
N ASN A 46 13.35 -4.37 12.08
CA ASN A 46 14.30 -3.36 11.61
C ASN A 46 14.01 -1.96 12.19
N PRO A 47 14.31 -1.73 13.48
CA PRO A 47 14.07 -0.45 14.14
C PRO A 47 14.98 0.68 13.62
N ALA A 48 16.06 0.35 12.91
CA ALA A 48 17.03 1.32 12.38
C ALA A 48 16.59 1.96 11.04
N SER A 49 15.54 1.44 10.38
CA SER A 49 15.06 2.01 9.13
C SER A 49 14.46 3.40 9.33
N PHE A 50 14.75 4.34 8.42
CA PHE A 50 14.27 5.74 8.49
C PHE A 50 12.74 5.81 8.69
N CYS A 51 11.99 5.06 7.88
CA CYS A 51 10.53 5.05 7.96
C CYS A 51 9.98 4.16 9.08
N ARG A 52 10.78 3.33 9.75
CA ARG A 52 10.37 2.42 10.85
C ARG A 52 9.23 1.43 10.54
N THR A 53 8.73 1.39 9.30
CA THR A 53 7.70 0.44 8.84
C THR A 53 8.30 -0.95 8.57
N GLY A 54 7.73 -2.01 9.15
CA GLY A 54 8.09 -3.41 8.88
C GLY A 54 7.23 -4.07 7.78
N ARG A 55 7.10 -5.40 7.82
CA ARG A 55 6.33 -6.20 6.85
C ARG A 55 4.86 -5.79 6.75
N ARG A 56 4.27 -5.38 7.87
CA ARG A 56 2.87 -4.99 7.97
C ARG A 56 2.79 -3.48 8.19
N ALA A 57 1.90 -2.83 7.44
CA ALA A 57 1.54 -1.45 7.71
C ALA A 57 0.82 -1.37 9.08
N LEU A 58 1.08 -0.31 9.82
CA LEU A 58 0.42 -0.02 11.08
C LEU A 58 -0.66 1.01 10.83
N VAL A 59 -1.90 0.74 11.25
CA VAL A 59 -3.00 1.69 11.14
C VAL A 59 -2.96 2.62 12.35
N SER A 60 -2.94 3.92 12.09
CA SER A 60 -3.00 4.98 13.10
C SER A 60 -4.44 5.33 13.44
N SER A 61 -5.29 5.49 12.40
CA SER A 61 -6.70 5.83 12.55
C SER A 61 -7.50 5.47 11.31
N CYS A 62 -8.81 5.36 11.47
CA CYS A 62 -9.77 5.22 10.38
C CYS A 62 -11.05 5.99 10.69
N PHE A 63 -11.54 6.76 9.73
CA PHE A 63 -12.74 7.59 9.90
C PHE A 63 -13.30 8.09 8.55
N PRO A 64 -14.54 8.58 8.50
CA PRO A 64 -15.07 9.27 7.33
C PRO A 64 -14.35 10.61 7.13
N HIS A 65 -13.56 10.72 6.07
CA HIS A 65 -12.81 11.94 5.76
C HIS A 65 -13.64 12.85 4.86
N LEU A 66 -13.97 14.03 5.39
CA LEU A 66 -14.75 15.06 4.69
C LEU A 66 -13.86 16.10 3.98
N GLY A 67 -12.53 15.95 4.07
CA GLY A 67 -11.55 16.90 3.53
C GLY A 67 -11.21 16.71 2.05
N GLU A 68 -11.53 15.56 1.45
CA GLU A 68 -11.33 15.32 0.01
C GLU A 68 -12.25 16.19 -0.86
N GLU A 69 -11.96 16.29 -2.16
CA GLU A 69 -12.84 16.99 -3.10
C GLU A 69 -14.24 16.36 -3.15
N ASN A 70 -15.24 17.17 -3.51
CA ASN A 70 -16.65 16.76 -3.53
C ASN A 70 -16.91 15.49 -4.38
N CYS A 71 -16.19 15.31 -5.49
CA CYS A 71 -16.33 14.13 -6.34
C CYS A 71 -15.76 12.85 -5.73
N LEU A 72 -14.88 12.96 -4.73
CA LEU A 72 -14.23 11.82 -4.06
C LEU A 72 -14.88 11.49 -2.72
N ARG A 73 -15.26 12.50 -1.94
CA ARG A 73 -15.81 12.31 -0.58
C ARG A 73 -17.27 11.85 -0.56
N GLY A 74 -18.00 12.04 -1.68
CA GLY A 74 -19.44 11.83 -1.72
C GLY A 74 -20.20 12.64 -0.67
N TRP A 75 -21.26 12.08 -0.12
CA TRP A 75 -22.12 12.75 0.86
C TRP A 75 -21.74 12.47 2.31
N ASN A 76 -21.12 11.32 2.59
CA ASN A 76 -20.83 10.84 3.93
C ASN A 76 -19.33 10.83 4.26
N GLY A 77 -18.50 11.45 3.42
CA GLY A 77 -17.05 11.38 3.51
C GLY A 77 -16.48 10.11 2.88
N SER A 78 -15.23 10.18 2.44
CA SER A 78 -14.51 9.01 1.96
C SER A 78 -14.08 8.14 3.14
N GLY A 79 -14.11 6.82 2.98
CA GLY A 79 -13.51 5.92 3.96
C GLY A 79 -12.00 6.06 3.94
N THR A 80 -11.42 6.68 4.96
CA THR A 80 -9.97 6.92 5.03
C THR A 80 -9.33 6.07 6.11
N ILE A 81 -8.19 5.47 5.77
CA ILE A 81 -7.31 4.73 6.68
C ILE A 81 -5.95 5.44 6.67
N PHE A 82 -5.56 6.01 7.81
CA PHE A 82 -4.23 6.58 7.98
C PHE A 82 -3.27 5.56 8.55
N PHE A 83 -2.11 5.42 7.92
CA PHE A 83 -1.04 4.56 8.40
C PHE A 83 -0.03 5.34 9.24
N THR A 84 0.63 4.65 10.17
CA THR A 84 1.75 5.18 10.95
C THR A 84 3.03 5.19 10.12
N HIS A 85 3.84 6.21 10.36
CA HIS A 85 5.13 6.48 9.73
C HIS A 85 5.05 6.95 8.27
N CYS A 86 6.11 7.63 7.82
CA CYS A 86 6.25 8.15 6.47
C CYS A 86 7.63 7.81 5.91
N ASN A 87 7.69 7.41 4.64
CA ASN A 87 8.95 7.13 3.94
C ASN A 87 9.49 8.33 3.15
N LEU A 88 8.71 9.40 3.00
CA LEU A 88 9.10 10.61 2.27
C LEU A 88 9.89 11.58 3.15
N GLY A 89 9.48 11.77 4.41
CA GLY A 89 10.14 12.70 5.33
C GLY A 89 10.04 14.15 4.89
N CYS A 90 8.82 14.54 4.48
CA CYS A 90 8.46 15.89 4.01
C CYS A 90 8.58 16.95 5.10
#